data_AF-A0A8R2M4V5-F1
#
_entry.id   AF-A0A8R2M4V5-F1
#
_cell.length_a   1.000
_cell.length_b   1.000
_cell.length_c   1.000
_cell.angle_alpha   90.00
_cell.angle_beta   90.00
_cell.angle_gamma   90.00
#
_symmetry.space_group_name_H-M   'P 1'
#
loop_
_entity.id
_entity.type
_entity.pdbx_description
1 polymer ?
#
loop_
_entity_poly.entity_id
_entity_poly.type
_entity_poly.pdbx_seq_one_letter_code
_entity_poly.pdbx_strand_id
1 'polypeptide(L)'
;MMKIVLFKGLDALGATAGNAENLSKIILKDKKKTSTFLFPCGNLRSETIPNMLQSEGITLDAITVYETQENENLKALLMELNNLNDSPSGLAFFSPSGCEYIHRQLQTFSNRLSLLPHFAIGNSTAHKIENLGVEIAGVAAKPKAESLVESVLKYFALQGS
;
A
#
# COMPACT_ATOMS: atom_id res chain seq x y z
N MET A 1 0.18 19.32 11.41
CA MET A 1 0.91 18.32 12.22
C MET A 1 1.12 17.09 11.34
N MET A 2 2.30 16.96 10.73
CA MET A 2 3.03 15.72 10.33
C MET A 2 4.24 16.21 9.51
N LYS A 3 5.35 16.50 10.20
CA LYS A 3 6.62 16.88 9.57
C LYS A 3 7.46 15.61 9.48
N ILE A 4 7.51 14.97 8.32
CA ILE A 4 8.79 14.36 7.94
C ILE A 4 9.73 15.55 7.85
N VAL A 5 10.71 15.59 8.74
CA VAL A 5 11.70 16.67 8.79
C VAL A 5 12.41 16.66 7.44
N LEU A 6 12.02 17.56 6.53
CA LEU A 6 12.86 18.01 5.43
C LEU A 6 14.20 18.33 6.09
N PHE A 7 15.19 17.46 5.86
CA PHE A 7 16.52 17.58 6.43
C PHE A 7 16.98 19.02 6.19
N LYS A 8 17.22 19.75 7.29
CA LYS A 8 17.40 21.20 7.33
C LYS A 8 18.45 21.63 6.30
N GLY A 9 18.02 22.09 5.13
CA GLY A 9 18.89 22.59 4.05
C GLY A 9 18.62 22.07 2.65
N LEU A 10 17.70 21.12 2.45
CA LEU A 10 17.34 20.60 1.12
C LEU A 10 15.93 21.03 0.69
N ASP A 11 15.84 21.60 -0.52
CA ASP A 11 14.56 21.88 -1.17
C ASP A 11 14.02 20.62 -1.84
N ALA A 12 12.78 20.23 -1.53
CA ALA A 12 12.13 19.09 -2.17
C ALA A 12 11.30 19.50 -3.39
N LEU A 13 11.65 18.97 -4.55
CA LEU A 13 10.85 19.05 -5.78
C LEU A 13 9.96 17.81 -5.90
N GLY A 14 8.72 17.99 -6.38
CA GLY A 14 7.81 16.86 -6.67
C GLY A 14 7.02 16.33 -5.47
N ALA A 15 7.00 17.04 -4.33
CA ALA A 15 6.24 16.64 -3.14
C ALA A 15 4.73 16.43 -3.40
N THR A 16 4.19 17.04 -4.44
CA THR A 16 2.77 16.93 -4.85
C THR A 16 2.53 15.96 -6.02
N ALA A 17 3.55 15.20 -6.44
CA ALA A 17 3.43 14.28 -7.58
C ALA A 17 2.38 13.17 -7.36
N GLY A 18 2.14 12.78 -6.11
CA GLY A 18 1.12 11.82 -5.71
C GLY A 18 1.45 10.35 -6.02
N ASN A 19 2.29 10.06 -7.01
CA ASN A 19 2.74 8.70 -7.33
C ASN A 19 4.12 8.69 -8.04
N ALA A 20 4.67 7.48 -8.20
CA ALA A 20 5.96 7.23 -8.84
C ALA A 20 6.01 7.71 -10.30
N GLU A 21 4.98 7.44 -11.09
CA GLU A 21 4.94 7.79 -12.52
C GLU A 21 4.98 9.32 -12.74
N ASN A 22 4.17 10.06 -11.98
CA ASN A 22 4.14 11.52 -12.02
C ASN A 22 5.46 12.12 -11.52
N LEU A 23 6.06 11.54 -10.49
CA LEU A 23 7.36 11.98 -10.00
C LEU A 23 8.45 11.77 -11.06
N SER A 24 8.49 10.61 -11.72
CA SER A 24 9.40 10.34 -12.84
C SER A 24 9.23 11.38 -13.94
N LYS A 25 7.99 11.71 -14.33
CA LYS A 25 7.72 12.75 -15.34
C LYS A 25 8.25 14.13 -14.93
N ILE A 26 8.18 14.48 -13.64
CA ILE A 26 8.75 15.74 -13.13
C ILE A 26 10.27 15.72 -13.24
N ILE A 27 10.93 14.64 -12.79
CA ILE A 27 12.39 14.48 -12.85
C ILE A 27 12.90 14.57 -14.29
N LEU A 28 12.25 13.87 -15.23
CA LEU A 28 12.65 13.85 -16.64
C LEU A 28 12.54 15.22 -17.32
N LYS A 29 11.55 16.03 -16.90
CA LYS A 29 11.36 17.40 -17.41
C LYS A 29 12.31 18.41 -16.80
N ASP A 30 13.01 18.08 -15.71
CA ASP A 30 13.97 18.98 -15.10
C ASP A 30 15.15 19.24 -16.05
N LYS A 31 15.51 20.52 -16.19
CA LYS A 31 16.65 20.98 -16.97
C LYS A 31 17.98 20.80 -16.23
N LYS A 32 17.93 20.63 -14.91
CA LYS A 32 19.10 20.41 -14.04
C LYS A 32 19.35 18.92 -13.72
N LYS A 33 18.66 18.00 -14.38
CA LYS A 33 18.82 16.55 -14.14
C LYS A 33 20.27 16.10 -14.36
N THR A 34 20.76 15.26 -13.46
CA THR A 34 22.05 14.59 -13.56
C THR A 34 21.90 13.24 -14.25
N SER A 35 23.01 12.65 -14.69
CA SER A 35 23.02 11.29 -15.24
C SER A 35 22.83 10.21 -14.18
N THR A 36 23.03 10.55 -12.89
CA THR A 36 22.93 9.60 -11.77
C THR A 36 22.21 10.25 -10.58
N PHE A 37 21.28 9.53 -9.96
CA PHE A 37 20.64 9.92 -8.70
C PHE A 37 20.85 8.84 -7.63
N LEU A 38 21.05 9.28 -6.39
CA LEU A 38 20.92 8.40 -5.22
C LEU A 38 19.43 8.13 -4.97
N PHE A 39 19.07 6.86 -4.74
CA PHE A 39 17.69 6.43 -4.54
C PHE A 39 17.52 5.60 -3.26
N PRO A 40 17.41 6.25 -2.09
CA PRO A 40 17.07 5.57 -0.84
C PRO A 40 15.64 5.04 -0.90
N CYS A 41 15.47 3.74 -0.69
CA CYS A 41 14.19 3.06 -0.89
C CYS A 41 13.98 1.90 0.11
N GLY A 42 12.78 1.30 0.07
CA GLY A 42 12.49 0.07 0.81
C GLY A 42 12.76 -1.19 -0.02
N ASN A 43 12.85 -2.34 0.63
CA ASN A 43 13.01 -3.65 -0.05
C ASN A 43 11.85 -3.99 -1.02
N LEU A 44 10.63 -3.51 -0.74
CA LEU A 44 9.44 -3.68 -1.59
C LEU A 44 9.18 -2.48 -2.51
N ARG A 45 10.23 -1.77 -2.95
CA ARG A 45 10.08 -0.61 -3.83
C ARG A 45 9.37 -0.97 -5.14
N SER A 46 8.67 0.02 -5.70
CA SER A 46 8.18 -0.07 -7.08
C SER A 46 9.32 0.17 -8.07
N GLU A 47 9.36 -0.63 -9.14
CA GLU A 47 10.30 -0.47 -10.25
C GLU A 47 9.86 0.61 -11.26
N THR A 48 8.75 1.31 -11.03
CA THR A 48 8.28 2.40 -11.91
C THR A 48 9.31 3.52 -12.08
N ILE A 49 9.89 4.03 -10.97
CA ILE A 49 10.89 5.10 -11.05
C ILE A 49 12.19 4.59 -11.69
N PRO A 50 12.77 3.45 -11.23
CA PRO A 50 13.94 2.86 -11.89
C PRO A 50 13.78 2.68 -13.39
N ASN A 51 12.70 2.03 -13.83
CA ASN A 51 12.49 1.73 -15.25
C ASN A 51 12.31 3.00 -16.10
N MET A 52 11.51 3.97 -15.62
CA MET A 52 11.26 5.21 -16.36
C MET A 52 12.51 6.10 -16.46
N LEU A 53 13.36 6.13 -15.43
CA LEU A 53 14.58 6.95 -15.49
C LEU A 53 15.69 6.24 -16.28
N GLN A 54 15.86 4.93 -16.13
CA GLN A 54 16.87 4.17 -16.89
C GLN A 54 16.59 4.15 -18.40
N SER A 55 15.31 4.09 -18.80
CA SER A 55 14.93 4.17 -20.23
C SER A 55 15.32 5.50 -20.89
N GLU A 56 15.51 6.55 -20.10
CA GLU A 56 15.97 7.88 -20.55
C GLU A 56 17.47 8.10 -20.26
N GLY A 57 18.22 7.03 -19.97
CA GLY A 57 19.67 7.07 -19.75
C GLY A 57 20.09 7.62 -18.38
N ILE A 58 19.17 7.69 -17.42
CA ILE A 58 19.46 8.14 -16.05
C ILE A 58 19.65 6.92 -15.15
N THR A 59 20.83 6.85 -14.52
CA THR A 59 21.17 5.79 -13.57
C THR A 59 20.60 6.10 -12.18
N LEU A 60 20.07 5.09 -11.50
CA LEU A 60 19.72 5.17 -10.08
C LEU A 60 20.69 4.30 -9.26
N ASP A 61 21.35 4.91 -8.29
CA ASP A 61 22.09 4.21 -7.24
C ASP A 61 21.12 3.91 -6.08
N ALA A 62 20.49 2.74 -6.12
CA ALA A 62 19.45 2.36 -5.19
C ALA A 62 20.04 1.76 -3.90
N ILE A 63 19.67 2.34 -2.75
CA ILE A 63 20.06 1.84 -1.43
C ILE A 63 18.81 1.50 -0.63
N THR A 64 18.69 0.24 -0.21
CA THR A 64 17.62 -0.18 0.71
C THR A 64 17.94 0.36 2.11
N VAL A 65 17.12 1.29 2.60
CA VAL A 65 17.31 1.92 3.92
C VAL A 65 16.26 1.50 4.95
N TYR A 66 15.25 0.74 4.53
CA TYR A 66 14.30 0.06 5.42
C TYR A 66 13.73 -1.20 4.76
N GLU A 67 13.23 -2.13 5.58
CA GLU A 67 12.61 -3.36 5.11
C GLU A 67 11.18 -3.49 5.62
N THR A 68 10.27 -3.87 4.73
CA THR A 68 8.95 -4.38 5.09
C THR A 68 9.07 -5.89 5.26
N GLN A 69 8.67 -6.37 6.44
CA GLN A 69 8.66 -7.79 6.78
C GLN A 69 7.29 -8.20 7.33
N GLU A 70 6.97 -9.47 7.20
CA GLU A 70 5.77 -10.04 7.81
C GLU A 70 5.95 -10.13 9.34
N ASN A 71 4.87 -9.90 10.09
CA ASN A 71 4.90 -10.11 11.53
C ASN A 71 4.97 -11.63 11.83
N GLU A 72 5.99 -12.07 12.54
CA GLU A 72 6.22 -13.49 12.88
C GLU A 72 5.04 -14.13 13.62
N ASN A 73 4.26 -13.32 14.36
CA ASN A 73 3.09 -13.77 15.11
C ASN A 73 1.77 -13.70 14.32
N LEU A 74 1.80 -13.30 13.04
CA LEU A 74 0.60 -13.00 12.27
C LEU A 74 -0.38 -14.18 12.23
N LYS A 75 0.12 -15.39 12.00
CA LYS A 75 -0.70 -16.59 11.96
C LYS A 75 -1.42 -16.85 13.27
N ALA A 76 -0.70 -16.75 14.40
CA ALA A 76 -1.26 -16.99 15.72
C ALA A 76 -2.38 -15.98 16.03
N LEU A 77 -2.14 -14.69 15.73
CA LEU A 77 -3.13 -13.62 15.90
C LEU A 77 -4.38 -13.84 15.04
N LEU A 78 -4.23 -14.29 13.80
CA LEU A 78 -5.37 -14.59 12.92
C LEU A 78 -6.17 -15.80 13.41
N MET A 79 -5.50 -16.83 13.92
CA MET A 79 -6.18 -18.01 14.50
C MET A 79 -6.95 -17.63 15.77
N GLU A 80 -6.38 -16.78 16.62
CA GLU A 80 -7.06 -16.24 17.80
C GLU A 80 -8.30 -15.44 17.38
N LEU A 81 -8.15 -14.51 16.44
CA LEU A 81 -9.25 -13.69 15.90
C LEU A 81 -10.38 -14.55 15.31
N ASN A 82 -10.05 -15.65 14.62
CA ASN A 82 -11.04 -16.56 14.04
C ASN A 82 -11.84 -17.33 15.10
N ASN A 83 -11.32 -17.47 16.32
CA ASN A 83 -11.95 -18.22 17.41
C ASN A 83 -12.69 -17.32 18.41
N LEU A 84 -12.66 -16.00 18.23
CA LEU A 84 -13.41 -15.08 19.08
C LEU A 84 -14.92 -15.25 18.88
N ASN A 85 -15.66 -15.21 19.99
CA ASN A 85 -17.13 -15.23 19.96
C ASN A 85 -17.70 -14.01 19.21
N ASP A 86 -17.04 -12.86 19.32
CA ASP A 86 -17.34 -11.65 18.55
C ASP A 86 -16.44 -11.61 17.31
N SER A 87 -16.95 -12.17 16.20
CA SER A 87 -16.21 -12.24 14.95
C SER A 87 -16.25 -10.90 14.21
N PRO A 88 -15.13 -10.44 13.61
CA PRO A 88 -15.12 -9.21 12.83
C PRO A 88 -16.05 -9.34 11.62
N SER A 89 -16.66 -8.22 11.23
CA SER A 89 -17.57 -8.18 10.08
C SER A 89 -16.87 -7.90 8.75
N GLY A 90 -15.59 -7.51 8.75
CA GLY A 90 -14.86 -7.11 7.55
C GLY A 90 -13.34 -7.00 7.77
N LEU A 91 -12.58 -7.00 6.68
CA LEU A 91 -11.13 -6.80 6.67
C LEU A 91 -10.77 -5.51 5.96
N ALA A 92 -10.04 -4.62 6.63
CA ALA A 92 -9.65 -3.32 6.09
C ALA A 92 -8.13 -3.24 5.89
N PHE A 93 -7.68 -3.08 4.65
CA PHE A 93 -6.28 -3.12 4.27
C PHE A 93 -5.71 -1.74 3.95
N PHE A 94 -4.55 -1.45 4.55
CA PHE A 94 -3.86 -0.16 4.42
C PHE A 94 -2.67 -0.21 3.46
N SER A 95 -2.28 -1.39 2.97
CA SER A 95 -1.21 -1.55 2.00
C SER A 95 -1.33 -2.84 1.20
N PRO A 96 -0.72 -2.92 0.00
CA PRO A 96 -0.59 -4.16 -0.76
C PRO A 96 0.13 -5.28 0.01
N SER A 97 1.21 -4.96 0.73
CA SER A 97 1.96 -5.95 1.51
C SER A 97 1.12 -6.57 2.63
N GLY A 98 0.29 -5.77 3.31
CA GLY A 98 -0.63 -6.27 4.32
C GLY A 98 -1.65 -7.27 3.75
N CYS A 99 -2.17 -7.00 2.54
CA CYS A 99 -3.06 -7.94 1.84
C CYS A 99 -2.37 -9.27 1.57
N GLU A 100 -1.17 -9.22 1.01
CA GLU A 100 -0.36 -10.41 0.68
C GLU A 100 -0.12 -11.29 1.91
N TYR A 101 0.35 -10.70 3.01
CA TYR A 101 0.69 -11.45 4.21
C TYR A 101 -0.53 -12.08 4.87
N ILE A 102 -1.60 -11.30 5.04
CA ILE A 102 -2.85 -11.80 5.62
C ILE A 102 -3.44 -12.91 4.76
N HIS A 103 -3.57 -12.69 3.45
CA HIS A 103 -4.13 -13.68 2.54
C HIS A 103 -3.33 -14.98 2.56
N ARG A 104 -1.99 -14.90 2.47
CA ARG A 104 -1.11 -16.07 2.56
C ARG A 104 -1.36 -16.87 3.84
N GLN A 105 -1.44 -16.22 5.00
CA GLN A 105 -1.66 -16.92 6.27
C GLN A 105 -3.05 -17.55 6.36
N LEU A 106 -4.08 -16.86 5.87
CA LEU A 106 -5.45 -17.38 5.84
C LEU A 106 -5.59 -18.64 4.98
N GLN A 107 -4.76 -18.84 3.96
CA GLN A 107 -4.74 -20.10 3.19
C GLN A 107 -4.17 -21.29 3.97
N THR A 108 -3.55 -21.08 5.14
CA THR A 108 -2.85 -22.14 5.89
C THR A 108 -3.71 -22.84 6.96
N PHE A 109 -4.96 -22.41 7.15
CA PHE A 109 -5.89 -23.00 8.12
C PHE A 109 -7.35 -22.72 7.75
N SER A 110 -8.26 -23.61 8.16
CA SER A 110 -9.69 -23.39 7.94
C SER A 110 -10.19 -22.22 8.78
N ASN A 111 -10.80 -21.23 8.13
CA ASN A 111 -11.20 -19.99 8.78
C ASN A 111 -12.44 -19.38 8.10
N ARG A 112 -13.15 -18.52 8.82
CA ARG A 112 -14.26 -17.71 8.28
C ARG A 112 -13.80 -16.32 7.85
N LEU A 113 -12.61 -15.89 8.29
CA LEU A 113 -12.06 -14.56 8.02
C LEU A 113 -11.87 -14.29 6.52
N SER A 114 -11.53 -15.32 5.73
CA SER A 114 -11.34 -15.22 4.28
C SER A 114 -12.62 -14.87 3.53
N LEU A 115 -13.78 -15.10 4.13
CA LEU A 115 -15.10 -14.82 3.53
C LEU A 115 -15.61 -13.42 3.87
N LEU A 116 -14.90 -12.69 4.74
CA LEU A 116 -15.32 -11.36 5.15
C LEU A 116 -15.16 -10.37 3.98
N PRO A 117 -16.00 -9.32 3.90
CA PRO A 117 -15.82 -8.25 2.93
C PRO A 117 -14.46 -7.56 3.10
N HIS A 118 -13.75 -7.37 1.99
CA HIS A 118 -12.42 -6.76 1.94
C HIS A 118 -12.50 -5.30 1.52
N PHE A 119 -11.86 -4.40 2.28
CA PHE A 119 -11.84 -2.97 2.02
C PHE A 119 -10.41 -2.48 1.81
N ALA A 120 -10.21 -1.58 0.86
CA ALA A 120 -8.90 -1.01 0.55
C ALA A 120 -8.84 0.49 0.84
N ILE A 121 -7.74 0.94 1.46
CA ILE A 121 -7.45 2.37 1.67
C ILE A 121 -7.22 3.14 0.35
N GLY A 122 -7.01 2.44 -0.77
CA GLY A 122 -6.80 3.07 -2.08
C GLY A 122 -6.51 2.07 -3.19
N ASN A 123 -6.36 2.58 -4.42
CA ASN A 123 -6.32 1.77 -5.64
C ASN A 123 -5.19 0.73 -5.69
N SER A 124 -4.00 1.05 -5.19
CA SER A 124 -2.88 0.09 -5.18
C SER A 124 -3.17 -1.13 -4.31
N THR A 125 -3.77 -0.91 -3.14
CA THR A 125 -4.22 -1.98 -2.25
C THR A 125 -5.39 -2.76 -2.86
N ALA A 126 -6.34 -2.06 -3.50
CA ALA A 126 -7.46 -2.69 -4.20
C ALA A 126 -7.00 -3.65 -5.30
N HIS A 127 -6.10 -3.20 -6.17
CA HIS A 127 -5.52 -4.03 -7.23
C HIS A 127 -4.81 -5.27 -6.64
N LYS A 128 -4.19 -5.15 -5.47
CA LYS A 128 -3.54 -6.29 -4.83
C LYS A 128 -4.56 -7.34 -4.35
N ILE A 129 -5.69 -6.91 -3.77
CA ILE A 129 -6.79 -7.79 -3.36
C ILE A 129 -7.36 -8.53 -4.57
N GLU A 130 -7.64 -7.81 -5.66
CA GLU A 130 -8.17 -8.39 -6.91
C GLU A 130 -7.19 -9.41 -7.53
N ASN A 131 -5.90 -9.09 -7.57
CA ASN A 131 -4.86 -10.01 -8.07
C ASN A 131 -4.68 -11.27 -7.22
N LEU A 132 -5.12 -11.26 -5.96
CA LEU A 132 -5.18 -12.45 -5.10
C LEU A 132 -6.46 -13.27 -5.34
N GLY A 133 -7.30 -12.88 -6.30
CA GLY A 133 -8.56 -13.56 -6.62
C GLY A 133 -9.67 -13.29 -5.60
N VAL A 134 -9.56 -12.20 -4.83
CA VAL A 134 -10.52 -11.84 -3.79
C VAL A 134 -11.40 -10.68 -4.27
N GLU A 135 -12.71 -10.78 -4.03
CA GLU A 135 -13.65 -9.71 -4.33
C GLU A 135 -13.49 -8.53 -3.36
N ILE A 136 -13.53 -7.32 -3.90
CA ILE A 136 -13.42 -6.10 -3.12
C ILE A 136 -14.80 -5.54 -2.76
N ALA A 137 -15.04 -5.34 -1.47
CA ALA A 137 -16.28 -4.77 -0.95
C ALA A 137 -16.33 -3.24 -1.06
N GLY A 138 -15.16 -2.58 -0.99
CA GLY A 138 -15.09 -1.14 -1.14
C GLY A 138 -13.67 -0.58 -1.16
N VAL A 139 -13.51 0.56 -1.83
CA VAL A 139 -12.26 1.33 -1.90
C VAL A 139 -12.50 2.71 -1.32
N ALA A 140 -11.61 3.18 -0.46
CA ALA A 140 -11.68 4.54 0.05
C ALA A 140 -11.45 5.55 -1.08
N ALA A 141 -12.30 6.59 -1.16
CA ALA A 141 -12.16 7.63 -2.19
C ALA A 141 -10.86 8.44 -2.06
N LYS A 142 -10.29 8.49 -0.85
CA LYS A 142 -9.00 9.10 -0.53
C LYS A 142 -8.23 8.16 0.39
N PRO A 143 -6.88 8.15 0.35
CA PRO A 143 -6.05 7.32 1.21
C PRO A 143 -5.98 7.89 2.63
N LYS A 144 -7.13 7.90 3.31
CA LYS A 144 -7.33 8.42 4.68
C LYS A 144 -8.27 7.48 5.44
N ALA A 145 -8.03 7.35 6.75
CA ALA A 145 -8.80 6.44 7.59
C ALA A 145 -10.29 6.77 7.57
N GLU A 146 -10.65 8.06 7.58
CA GLU A 146 -12.04 8.51 7.54
C GLU A 146 -12.76 8.08 6.26
N SER A 147 -12.09 8.25 5.10
CA SER A 147 -12.63 7.82 3.81
C SER A 147 -12.75 6.30 3.67
N LEU A 148 -11.93 5.54 4.41
CA LEU A 148 -12.06 4.08 4.47
C LEU A 148 -13.28 3.69 5.32
N VAL A 149 -13.49 4.34 6.47
CA VAL A 149 -14.68 4.14 7.31
C VAL A 149 -15.96 4.46 6.54
N GLU A 150 -15.99 5.55 5.78
CA GLU A 150 -17.13 5.89 4.90
C GLU A 150 -17.44 4.77 3.90
N SER A 151 -16.42 4.16 3.30
CA SER A 151 -16.57 3.04 2.37
C SER A 151 -17.16 1.80 3.05
N VAL A 152 -16.67 1.49 4.26
CA VAL A 152 -17.18 0.39 5.09
C VAL A 152 -18.65 0.60 5.46
N LEU A 153 -19.01 1.79 5.96
CA LEU A 153 -20.37 2.13 6.34
C LEU A 153 -21.33 2.05 5.14
N LYS A 154 -20.91 2.55 3.97
CA LYS A 154 -21.70 2.49 2.75
C LYS A 154 -21.99 1.05 2.33
N TYR A 155 -21.00 0.16 2.41
CA TYR A 155 -21.18 -1.25 2.07
C TYR A 155 -22.23 -1.91 2.96
N PHE A 156 -22.13 -1.74 4.29
CA PHE A 156 -23.08 -2.38 5.21
C PHE A 156 -24.49 -1.76 5.18
N ALA A 157 -24.60 -0.46 4.87
CA ALA A 157 -25.92 0.16 4.69
C ALA A 157 -26.70 -0.44 3.51
N LEU A 158 -26.02 -0.83 2.43
CA LEU A 158 -26.63 -1.42 1.23
C LEU A 158 -27.08 -2.88 1.43
N GLN A 159 -26.47 -3.59 2.39
CA GLN A 159 -26.80 -5.00 2.69
C GLN A 159 -27.97 -5.16 3.69
N GLY A 160 -28.33 -4.07 4.39
CA GLY A 160 -29.46 -4.03 5.32
C GLY A 160 -30.77 -3.53 4.72
N SER A 161 -30.84 -3.39 3.38
CA SER A 161 -32.02 -2.99 2.60
C SER A 161 -32.62 -4.19 1.88
#